data_AF-A0A2N0KYP0-F1
#
_entry.id   AF-A0A2N0KYP0-F1
#
_cell.length_a   1.000
_cell.length_b   1.000
_cell.length_c   1.000
_cell.angle_alpha   90.00
_cell.angle_beta   90.00
_cell.angle_gamma   90.00
#
_symmetry.space_group_name_H-M   'P 1'
#
loop_
_entity.id
_entity.type
_entity.pdbx_description
1 polymer ?
#
loop_
_entity_poly.entity_id
_entity_poly.type
_entity_poly.pdbx_seq_one_letter_code
_entity_poly.pdbx_strand_id
1 'polypeptide(L)' 'MTEEVVEEVVSDCMHHWVIDQPNGPTSEGVCKICGMTQEFKNSIQGSGWDRDGGQGRRARQQKKAT' A
#
# COMPACT_ATOMS: atom_id res chain seq x y z
N MET A 1 -6.30 -14.08 34.67
CA MET A 1 -5.79 -12.87 34.01
C MET A 1 -6.63 -12.71 32.77
N THR A 2 -7.70 -11.93 32.89
CA THR A 2 -8.71 -11.77 31.83
C THR A 2 -8.19 -10.71 30.86
N GLU A 3 -7.78 -11.15 29.67
CA GLU A 3 -7.50 -10.28 28.54
C GLU A 3 -8.83 -9.68 28.05
N GLU A 4 -8.99 -8.39 28.32
CA GLU A 4 -10.14 -7.59 27.93
C GLU A 4 -9.90 -7.15 26.49
N VAL A 5 -10.48 -7.90 25.55
CA VAL A 5 -10.47 -7.57 24.12
C VAL A 5 -11.40 -6.38 23.93
N VAL A 6 -10.80 -5.21 23.69
CA VAL A 6 -11.50 -3.96 23.41
C VAL A 6 -12.16 -4.07 22.04
N GLU A 7 -13.47 -4.26 22.01
CA GLU A 7 -14.28 -4.26 20.79
C GLU A 7 -14.48 -2.80 20.34
N GLU A 8 -13.62 -2.35 19.44
CA GLU A 8 -13.66 -0.99 18.92
C GLU A 8 -14.85 -0.84 17.96
N VAL A 9 -15.84 -0.09 18.43
CA VAL A 9 -17.03 0.36 17.73
C VAL A 9 -16.66 1.12 16.44
N VAL A 10 -16.66 0.42 15.30
CA VAL A 10 -16.68 1.05 13.97
C VAL A 10 -18.07 1.63 13.70
N SER A 11 -18.33 2.76 14.37
CA SER A 11 -19.20 3.80 13.82
C SER A 11 -18.62 4.24 12.47
N ASP A 12 -19.48 4.56 11.50
CA ASP A 12 -19.15 4.96 10.12
C ASP A 12 -18.08 6.07 10.10
N CYS A 13 -16.82 5.68 10.20
CA CYS A 13 -15.70 6.59 10.37
C CYS A 13 -15.03 6.70 9.02
N MET A 14 -15.08 7.89 8.42
CA MET A 14 -14.33 8.20 7.21
C MET A 14 -12.84 8.30 7.56
N HIS A 15 -12.17 7.15 7.71
CA HIS A 15 -10.82 7.09 8.26
C HIS A 15 -9.84 7.96 7.48
N HIS A 16 -9.40 9.04 8.12
CA HIS A 16 -8.28 9.84 7.63
C HIS A 16 -6.99 9.26 8.21
N TRP A 17 -6.37 8.35 7.45
CA TRP A 17 -5.14 7.68 7.84
C TRP A 17 -3.94 8.59 7.75
N VAL A 18 -3.20 8.72 8.84
CA VAL A 18 -1.91 9.40 8.93
C VAL A 18 -0.85 8.32 9.03
N ILE A 19 -0.13 8.07 7.93
CA ILE A 19 0.92 7.04 7.84
C ILE A 19 2.26 7.67 8.21
N ASP A 20 2.99 7.04 9.13
CA ASP A 20 4.30 7.53 9.59
C ASP A 20 5.40 7.30 8.54
N GLN A 21 6.61 7.78 8.82
CA GLN A 21 7.76 7.62 7.94
C GLN A 21 8.01 6.14 7.62
N PRO A 22 8.52 5.83 6.41
CA PRO A 22 8.76 4.46 6.01
C PRO A 22 9.83 3.80 6.89
N ASN A 23 9.40 2.95 7.82
CA ASN A 23 10.29 2.15 8.68
C ASN A 23 10.48 0.72 8.14
N GLY A 24 10.72 0.59 6.82
CA GLY A 24 10.94 -0.68 6.15
C GLY A 24 9.82 -1.09 5.18
N PRO A 25 9.46 -2.39 5.06
CA PRO A 25 8.49 -2.87 4.07
C PRO A 25 7.04 -2.52 4.43
N THR A 26 6.77 -2.22 5.70
CA THR A 26 5.49 -1.73 6.20
C THR A 26 5.67 -0.43 6.96
N SER A 27 4.58 0.30 7.15
CA SER A 27 4.51 1.51 7.97
C SER A 27 3.21 1.53 8.72
N GLU A 28 3.27 2.02 9.94
CA GLU A 28 2.08 2.16 10.78
C GLU A 28 1.33 3.43 10.38
N GLY A 29 0.02 3.32 10.28
CA GLY A 29 -0.87 4.45 10.06
C GLY A 29 -1.92 4.54 11.15
N VAL A 30 -2.15 5.75 11.63
CA VAL A 30 -3.13 6.03 12.68
C VAL A 30 -4.25 6.90 12.10
N CYS A 31 -5.50 6.50 12.32
CA CYS A 31 -6.65 7.30 11.95
C CYS A 31 -6.74 8.52 12.86
N LYS A 32 -6.71 9.73 12.29
CA LYS A 32 -6.84 10.97 13.07
C LYS A 32 -8.21 11.16 13.73
N ILE A 33 -9.23 10.43 13.25
CA ILE A 33 -10.63 10.62 13.68
C ILE A 33 -10.98 9.67 14.81
N CYS A 34 -10.72 8.37 14.65
CA CYS A 34 -11.05 7.35 15.65
C CYS A 34 -9.85 6.86 16.45
N GLY A 35 -8.61 7.18 16.05
CA GLY A 35 -7.41 6.69 16.72
C GLY A 35 -7.00 5.26 16.34
N MET A 36 -7.75 4.58 15.47
CA MET A 36 -7.42 3.22 15.03
C MET A 36 -6.04 3.17 14.37
N THR A 37 -5.24 2.16 14.70
CA THR A 37 -3.94 1.92 14.07
C THR A 37 -4.03 0.77 13.07
N GLN A 38 -3.36 0.91 11.93
CA GLN A 38 -3.33 -0.11 10.87
C GLN A 38 -1.97 -0.10 10.16
N GLU A 39 -1.46 -1.28 9.81
CA GLU A 39 -0.21 -1.41 9.05
C GLU A 39 -0.45 -1.32 7.54
N PHE A 40 0.29 -0.42 6.90
CA PHE A 40 0.30 -0.21 5.45
C PHE A 40 1.59 -0.76 4.84
N LYS A 41 1.49 -1.47 3.71
CA LYS A 41 2.67 -1.97 2.98
C LYS A 41 3.21 -0.86 2.08
N ASN A 42 4.50 -0.56 2.23
CA ASN A 42 5.19 0.48 1.45
C ASN A 42 5.42 0.07 -0.01
N SER A 43 5.47 -1.22 -0.27
CA SER A 43 5.67 -1.76 -1.61
C SER A 43 4.65 -2.86 -1.90
N ILE A 44 3.94 -2.74 -3.03
CA ILE A 44 3.09 -3.81 -3.55
C ILE A 44 3.83 -4.43 -4.73
N GLN A 45 4.35 -5.65 -4.58
CA GLN A 45 5.04 -6.35 -5.67
C GLN A 45 4.06 -6.57 -6.84
N GLY A 46 4.38 -6.04 -8.02
CA GLY A 46 3.56 -6.18 -9.23
C GLY A 46 2.44 -5.15 -9.38
N SER A 47 2.41 -4.10 -8.57
CA SER A 47 1.52 -2.97 -8.87
C SER A 47 2.01 -2.24 -10.12
N GLY A 48 1.08 -1.81 -10.97
CA GLY A 48 1.37 -1.35 -12.34
C GLY A 48 2.23 -0.07 -12.48
N TRP A 49 2.78 0.45 -11.40
CA TRP A 49 3.76 1.55 -11.37
C TRP A 49 5.16 1.08 -11.76
N ASP A 50 5.47 -0.23 -11.64
CA ASP A 50 6.69 -0.86 -12.20
C ASP A 50 6.67 -0.96 -13.75
N ARG A 51 5.64 -0.43 -14.43
CA ARG A 51 5.46 -0.56 -15.88
C ARG A 51 5.87 0.65 -16.70
N ASP A 52 6.78 1.49 -16.23
CA ASP A 52 7.41 2.47 -17.12
C ASP A 52 8.90 2.61 -16.85
N GLY A 53 9.68 1.76 -17.52
CA GLY A 53 11.14 1.76 -17.40
C GLY A 53 11.91 1.22 -18.61
N GLY A 54 11.26 0.95 -19.75
CA GLY A 54 11.99 0.82 -21.02
C GLY A 54 12.08 -0.56 -21.67
N GLN A 55 11.01 -1.37 -21.68
CA GLN A 55 10.97 -2.61 -22.50
C GLN A 55 9.92 -2.59 -23.63
N GLY A 56 9.28 -1.45 -23.87
CA GLY A 56 8.30 -1.29 -24.96
C GLY A 56 8.87 -1.04 -26.36
N ARG A 57 10.20 -0.89 -26.54
CA ARG A 57 10.80 -0.51 -27.84
C ARG A 57 11.62 -1.59 -28.54
N ARG A 58 11.59 -2.86 -28.12
CA ARG A 58 12.31 -3.95 -28.84
C ARG A 58 11.43 -4.99 -29.53
N ALA A 59 10.11 -4.99 -29.31
CA ALA A 59 9.22 -6.00 -29.90
C ALA A 59 8.66 -5.66 -31.31
N ARG A 60 8.96 -4.48 -31.88
CA ARG A 60 8.45 -4.06 -33.20
C ARG A 60 9.48 -4.08 -34.34
N GLN A 61 10.75 -4.32 -34.05
CA GLN A 61 11.83 -4.35 -35.06
C GLN A 61 12.40 -5.75 -35.27
N GLN A 62 11.52 -6.76 -35.44
CA GLN A 62 11.93 -8.08 -35.93
C GLN A 62 10.84 -8.67 -36.82
N LYS A 63 10.27 -7.87 -37.74
CA LYS A 63 9.34 -8.36 -38.78
C LYS A 63 9.57 -7.74 -40.17
N LYS A 64 10.76 -7.19 -40.43
CA LYS A 64 11.16 -6.67 -41.75
C LYS A 64 12.69 -6.76 -41.92
N ALA A 65 13.20 -7.96 -42.15
CA ALA A 65 14.46 -8.17 -42.86
C ALA A 65 14.50 -9.63 -43.33
N THR A 66 14.30 -9.78 -44.65
CA THR A 66 14.61 -10.95 -45.50
C THR A 66 13.80 -12.23 -45.30
#